data_AF-A0A934KPX7-F1
#
_entry.id   AF-A0A934KPX7-F1
#
_cell.length_a   1.000
_cell.length_b   1.000
_cell.length_c   1.000
_cell.angle_alpha   90.00
_cell.angle_beta   90.00
_cell.angle_gamma   90.00
#
_symmetry.space_group_name_H-M   'P 1'
#
loop_
_entity.id
_entity.type
_entity.pdbx_description
1 polymer ?
#
loop_
_entity_poly.entity_id
_entity_poly.type
_entity_poly.pdbx_seq_one_letter_code
_entity_poly.pdbx_strand_id
1 'polypeptide(L)' 'MSPKLKRLSGKDVISILNKFGFIFHSQKGSHVKLRRISAAGAKQTLTVPIHDELDLGTLHVIN' A
#
# COMPACT_ATOMS: atom_id res chain seq x y z
N MET A 1 -5.06 -27.77 0.37
CA MET A 1 -4.08 -26.85 0.98
C MET A 1 -4.37 -25.45 0.46
N SER A 2 -4.86 -24.54 1.30
CA SER A 2 -5.12 -23.15 0.90
C SER A 2 -3.78 -22.42 0.76
N PRO A 3 -3.54 -21.66 -0.31
CA PRO A 3 -2.27 -20.95 -0.48
C PRO A 3 -2.09 -19.97 0.70
N LYS A 4 -1.01 -20.14 1.47
CA LYS A 4 -0.62 -19.19 2.52
C LYS A 4 -0.26 -17.88 1.83
N LEU A 5 -1.19 -16.91 1.78
CA LEU A 5 -0.84 -15.53 1.45
C LEU A 5 0.27 -15.13 2.44
N LYS A 6 1.45 -14.78 1.92
CA LYS A 6 2.52 -14.21 2.75
C LYS A 6 1.91 -13.03 3.49
N ARG A 7 2.01 -13.03 4.83
CA ARG A 7 1.67 -11.87 5.64
C ARG A 7 2.61 -10.75 5.21
N LEU A 8 2.09 -9.80 4.42
CA LEU A 8 2.84 -8.62 4.00
C LEU A 8 2.69 -7.57 5.10
N SER A 9 3.80 -7.04 5.58
CA SER A 9 3.76 -5.85 6.43
C SER A 9 3.39 -4.62 5.58
N GLY A 10 2.96 -3.53 6.21
CA GLY A 10 2.72 -2.28 5.47
C GLY A 10 3.97 -1.76 4.75
N LYS A 11 5.17 -2.07 5.27
CA LYS A 11 6.45 -1.74 4.61
C LYS A 11 6.67 -2.54 3.34
N ASP A 12 6.31 -3.83 3.33
CA ASP A 12 6.39 -4.67 2.14
C ASP A 12 5.45 -4.15 1.05
N VAL A 13 4.22 -3.77 1.42
CA VAL A 13 3.25 -3.18 0.50
C VAL A 13 3.79 -1.88 -0.12
N ILE A 14 4.39 -1.00 0.69
CA ILE A 14 5.01 0.23 0.19
C ILE A 14 6.16 -0.07 -0.78
N SER A 15 7.03 -1.03 -0.45
CA SER A 15 8.14 -1.43 -1.31
C SER A 15 7.66 -1.97 -2.67
N ILE A 16 6.61 -2.79 -2.66
CA ILE A 16 5.98 -3.31 -3.88
C ILE A 16 5.39 -2.15 -4.70
N LEU A 17 4.60 -1.28 -4.07
CA LEU A 17 3.96 -0.15 -4.76
C LEU A 17 4.98 0.84 -5.33
N ASN A 18 6.14 1.00 -4.68
CA ASN A 18 7.25 1.79 -5.20
C ASN A 18 7.73 1.27 -6.56
N LYS A 19 7.83 -0.05 -6.74
CA LYS A 19 8.17 -0.66 -8.04
C LYS A 19 7.12 -0.38 -9.13
N PHE A 20 5.89 -0.06 -8.75
CA PHE A 20 4.80 0.35 -9.66
C PHE A 20 4.72 1.87 -9.85
N GLY A 21 5.75 2.62 -9.45
CA GLY A 21 5.88 4.06 -9.62
C GLY A 21 5.13 4.89 -8.57
N PHE A 22 4.62 4.26 -7.49
CA PHE A 22 4.04 4.99 -6.38
C PHE A 22 5.14 5.54 -5.46
N ILE A 23 5.14 6.85 -5.27
CA ILE A 23 6.07 7.55 -4.38
C ILE A 23 5.38 7.99 -3.11
N PHE A 24 6.14 8.13 -2.03
CA PHE A 24 5.63 8.69 -0.78
C PHE A 24 5.09 10.11 -0.99
N HIS A 25 3.88 10.38 -0.49
CA HIS A 25 3.26 11.70 -0.56
C HIS A 25 3.11 12.35 0.81
N SER A 26 2.54 11.63 1.78
CA SER A 26 2.41 12.09 3.16
C SER A 26 2.07 10.95 4.11
N GLN A 27 2.18 11.18 5.42
CA GLN A 27 1.80 10.22 6.44
C GLN A 27 0.96 10.90 7.52
N LYS A 28 -0.05 10.20 8.02
CA LYS A 28 -0.82 10.58 9.21
C LYS A 28 -0.97 9.37 10.12
N GLY A 29 -0.31 9.40 11.28
CA GLY A 29 -0.26 8.24 12.18
C GLY A 29 0.34 7.02 11.48
N SER A 30 -0.31 5.86 11.58
CA SER A 30 0.12 4.65 10.88
C SER A 30 -0.21 4.65 9.39
N HIS A 31 -0.92 5.63 8.83
CA HIS A 31 -1.36 5.59 7.43
C HIS A 31 -0.46 6.43 6.53
N VAL A 32 0.13 5.78 5.52
CA VAL A 32 0.99 6.41 4.51
C VAL A 32 0.23 6.58 3.21
N LYS A 33 0.20 7.80 2.69
CA LYS A 33 -0.29 8.11 1.35
C LYS A 33 0.84 7.98 0.35
N LEU A 34 0.66 7.13 -0.63
CA LEU A 34 1.49 7.05 -1.82
C LEU A 34 0.78 7.70 -3.00
N ARG A 35 1.53 8.26 -3.94
CA ARG A 35 0.99 8.92 -5.12
C ARG A 35 1.78 8.52 -6.35
N ARG A 36 1.10 8.37 -7.49
CA ARG A 36 1.74 8.33 -8.80
C ARG A 36 0.95 9.14 -9.82
N ILE A 37 1.60 9.47 -10.92
CA ILE A 37 0.94 9.94 -12.14
C ILE A 37 0.93 8.77 -13.10
N SER A 38 -0.24 8.36 -13.58
CA SER A 38 -0.35 7.28 -14.56
C SER A 38 0.19 7.73 -15.92
N ALA A 39 0.45 6.79 -16.82
CA ALA A 39 0.85 7.11 -18.20
C ALA A 39 -0.19 7.98 -18.95
N ALA A 40 -1.46 7.94 -18.52
CA ALA A 40 -2.54 8.79 -19.02
C ALA A 40 -2.60 10.18 -18.35
N GLY A 41 -1.61 10.54 -17.54
CA GLY A 41 -1.56 11.81 -16.80
C GLY A 41 -2.45 11.88 -15.56
N ALA A 42 -3.17 10.80 -15.22
CA ALA A 42 -4.08 10.80 -14.09
C ALA A 42 -3.34 10.65 -12.75
N LYS A 43 -3.67 11.50 -11.78
CA LYS A 43 -3.16 11.39 -10.41
C LYS A 43 -3.85 10.24 -9.68
N GLN A 44 -3.08 9.27 -9.22
CA GLN A 44 -3.56 8.18 -8.35
C GLN A 44 -2.94 8.33 -6.98
N THR A 45 -3.75 8.28 -5.92
CA THR A 45 -3.30 8.32 -4.52
C THR A 45 -3.83 7.08 -3.82
N LEU A 46 -2.96 6.37 -3.12
CA LEU A 46 -3.29 5.18 -2.33
C LEU A 46 -2.92 5.42 -0.88
N THR A 47 -3.74 4.96 0.06
CA THR A 47 -3.41 5.00 1.49
C THR A 47 -3.09 3.59 1.97
N VAL A 48 -1.88 3.40 2.52
CA VAL A 48 -1.37 2.13 3.04
C VAL A 48 -1.20 2.26 4.55
N PRO A 49 -1.89 1.44 5.36
CA PRO A 49 -1.61 1.35 6.77
C PRO A 49 -0.29 0.61 7.03
N ILE A 50 0.58 1.20 7.84
CA ILE A 50 1.83 0.61 8.34
C ILE A 50 1.54 -0.02 9.70
N HIS A 51 1.15 -1.29 9.66
CA HIS A 51 1.12 -2.18 10.83
C HIS A 51 2.15 -3.32 10.62
N ASP A 52 2.71 -3.84 11.72
CA ASP A 52 3.70 -4.94 11.70
C ASP A 52 3.10 -6.23 11.12
N GLU A 53 1.81 -6.48 11.35
CA GLU A 53 1.03 -7.48 10.64
C GLU A 53 -0.26 -6.83 10.12
N LEU A 54 -0.45 -6.84 8.79
CA LEU A 54 -1.76 -6.55 8.21
C LEU A 54 -2.62 -7.80 8.40
N ASP A 55 -3.56 -7.73 9.34
CA ASP A 55 -4.55 -8.77 9.55
C ASP A 55 -5.34 -8.98 8.24
N LEU A 56 -5.77 -10.22 7.95
CA LEU A 56 -6.39 -10.59 6.67
C LEU A 56 -7.60 -9.70 6.31
N GLY A 57 -8.25 -9.09 7.30
CA GLY A 57 -9.35 -8.15 7.12
C GLY A 57 -8.96 -6.76 6.59
N THR A 58 -7.71 -6.30 6.75
CA THR A 58 -7.30 -4.94 6.37
C THR A 58 -6.98 -4.80 4.87
N LEU A 59 -6.69 -5.91 4.19
CA LEU A 59 -6.51 -5.94 2.73
C LEU A 59 -7.80 -5.59 1.96
N HIS A 60 -8.96 -5.61 2.61
CA HIS A 60 -10.25 -5.19 2.02
C HIS A 60 -10.52 -3.68 2.13
N VAL A 61 -9.72 -2.93 2.89
CA VAL A 61 -9.95 -1.51 3.24
C VAL A 61 -8.87 -0.60 2.63
N ILE A 62 -8.18 -1.05 1.59
CA ILE A 62 -7.38 -0.17 0.74
C ILE A 62 -8.30 0.46 -0.32
N ASN A 63 -8.70 1.72 -0.08
CA ASN A 63 -9.44 2.59 -0.99
C ASN A 63 -8.62 3.87 -1.26
#